data_AF-A0A932RSM1-F1
#
_entry.id   AF-A0A932RSM1-F1
#
_cell.length_a   1.000
_cell.length_b   1.000
_cell.length_c   1.000
_cell.angle_alpha   90.00
_cell.angle_beta   90.00
_cell.angle_gamma   90.00
#
_symmetry.space_group_name_H-M   'P 1'
#
loop_
_entity.id
_entity.type
_entity.pdbx_description
1 polymer ?
#
loop_
_entity_poly.entity_id
_entity_poly.type
_entity_poly.pdbx_seq_one_letter_code
_entity_poly.pdbx_strand_id
1 'polypeptide(L)'
;MPVVGGSSAARGYGAEHEAIRERLLWELRERPGQPCVRCGKPMWPWQRLDAGHSVPASMGGVAERLEHASCNRSAGARTRNRRAAVRRAASTPPSRDW
;
A
#
# COMPACT_ATOMS: atom_id res chain seq x y z
N MET A 1 -8.33 10.02 -27.78
CA MET A 1 -8.77 10.00 -26.37
C MET A 1 -7.62 9.46 -25.52
N PRO A 2 -6.75 10.27 -24.91
CA PRO A 2 -5.72 9.73 -24.02
C PRO A 2 -6.37 9.33 -22.69
N VAL A 3 -6.16 8.09 -22.28
CA VAL A 3 -6.55 7.58 -20.96
C VAL A 3 -5.69 8.26 -19.90
N VAL A 4 -6.32 9.08 -19.06
CA VAL A 4 -5.65 9.71 -17.91
C VAL A 4 -5.31 8.60 -16.93
N GLY A 5 -4.07 8.13 -16.99
CA GLY A 5 -3.49 7.29 -15.95
C GLY A 5 -3.57 8.07 -14.65
N GLY A 6 -4.32 7.55 -13.67
CA GLY A 6 -4.42 8.12 -12.33
C GLY A 6 -3.07 7.99 -11.61
N SER A 7 -2.13 8.85 -11.97
CA SER A 7 -0.89 9.06 -11.24
C SER A 7 -1.26 9.50 -9.84
N SER A 8 -0.62 8.93 -8.82
CA SER A 8 -0.86 9.21 -7.40
C SER A 8 -0.86 10.70 -7.04
N ALA A 9 -0.30 11.55 -7.91
CA ALA A 9 -0.35 13.01 -7.85
C ALA A 9 -1.75 13.63 -8.07
N ALA A 10 -2.65 13.00 -8.82
CA ALA A 10 -3.96 13.58 -9.20
C ALA A 10 -5.01 13.60 -8.09
N ARG A 11 -4.67 13.22 -6.85
CA ARG A 11 -5.61 13.09 -5.71
C ARG A 11 -5.18 13.81 -4.43
N GLY A 12 -4.17 14.69 -4.46
CA GLY A 12 -3.63 15.35 -3.24
C GLY A 12 -2.83 14.42 -2.30
N TYR A 13 -2.99 13.12 -2.49
CA TYR A 13 -2.35 12.02 -1.76
C TYR A 13 -0.81 11.98 -1.86
N GLY A 14 -0.20 12.53 -2.92
CA GLY A 14 1.25 12.42 -3.14
C GLY A 14 2.10 13.16 -2.10
N ALA A 15 1.87 14.46 -1.94
CA ALA A 15 2.68 15.31 -1.07
C ALA A 15 2.49 15.01 0.43
N GLU A 16 1.26 14.75 0.85
CA GLU A 16 0.96 14.37 2.24
C GLU A 16 1.59 13.01 2.58
N HIS A 17 1.54 12.04 1.65
CA HIS A 17 2.13 10.73 1.85
C HIS A 17 3.66 10.79 1.91
N GLU A 18 4.29 11.64 1.08
CA GLU A 18 5.72 11.89 1.12
C GLU A 18 6.15 12.55 2.45
N ALA A 19 5.44 13.58 2.90
CA ALA A 19 5.72 14.26 4.17
C ALA A 19 5.59 13.31 5.38
N ILE A 20 4.53 12.48 5.39
CA ILE A 20 4.35 11.46 6.43
C ILE A 20 5.48 10.44 6.37
N ARG A 21 5.87 9.97 5.18
CA ARG A 21 6.96 9.02 5.02
C ARG A 21 8.27 9.59 5.54
N GLU A 22 8.58 10.85 5.25
CA GLU A 22 9.78 11.52 5.76
C GLU A 22 9.76 11.65 7.28
N ARG A 23 8.63 12.06 7.88
CA ARG A 23 8.46 12.11 9.33
C ARG A 23 8.71 10.75 9.99
N LEU A 24 8.14 9.68 9.44
CA LEU A 24 8.31 8.33 9.98
C LEU A 24 9.75 7.84 9.81
N LEU A 25 10.42 8.17 8.70
CA LEU A 25 11.83 7.85 8.50
C LEU A 25 12.74 8.60 9.47
N TRP A 26 12.40 9.85 9.80
CA TRP A 26 13.10 10.61 10.84
C TRP A 26 12.95 9.93 12.20
N GLU A 27 11.73 9.54 12.59
CA GLU A 27 11.49 8.80 13.83
C GLU A 27 12.24 7.46 13.90
N LEU A 28 12.32 6.74 12.78
CA LEU A 28 13.09 5.50 12.71
C LEU A 28 14.61 5.74 12.86
N ARG A 29 15.13 6.90 12.43
CA ARG A 29 16.55 7.24 12.65
C ARG A 29 16.83 7.48 14.12
N GLU A 30 15.92 8.12 14.84
CA GLU A 30 16.00 8.32 16.29
C GLU A 30 15.88 6.98 17.05
N ARG A 31 15.04 6.07 16.56
CA ARG A 31 14.74 4.78 17.20
C ARG A 31 14.80 3.64 16.19
N PRO A 32 16.00 3.18 15.80
CA PRO A 32 16.14 2.13 14.81
C PRO A 32 15.75 0.76 15.39
N GLY A 33 15.42 -0.19 14.52
CA GLY A 33 15.06 -1.55 14.91
C GLY A 33 13.57 -1.77 15.19
N GLN A 34 12.70 -0.78 14.95
CA GLN A 34 11.24 -0.96 15.07
C GLN A 34 10.76 -2.15 14.22
N PRO A 35 9.88 -3.02 14.73
CA PRO A 35 9.46 -4.21 14.02
C PRO A 35 8.53 -3.86 12.86
N CYS A 36 8.77 -4.46 11.69
CA CYS A 36 7.82 -4.37 10.58
C CYS A 36 6.55 -5.14 10.94
N VAL A 37 5.40 -4.47 10.90
CA VAL A 37 4.07 -5.05 11.19
C VAL A 37 3.67 -6.24 10.30
N ARG A 38 4.34 -6.42 9.16
CA ARG A 38 4.03 -7.50 8.21
C ARG A 38 4.85 -8.76 8.45
N CYS A 39 6.14 -8.60 8.72
CA CYS A 39 7.08 -9.72 8.79
C CYS A 39 7.74 -9.89 10.16
N GLY A 40 7.52 -8.96 11.09
CA GLY A 40 8.08 -8.96 12.45
C GLY A 40 9.57 -8.59 12.53
N LYS A 41 10.27 -8.47 11.39
CA LYS A 41 11.72 -8.19 11.36
C LYS A 41 12.00 -6.71 11.68
N PRO A 42 13.14 -6.41 12.33
CA PRO A 42 13.53 -5.04 12.61
C PRO A 42 13.74 -4.25 11.32
N MET A 43 13.28 -2.99 11.34
CA MET A 43 13.47 -2.03 10.27
C MET A 43 14.64 -1.10 10.58
N TRP A 44 15.40 -0.77 9.55
CA TRP A 44 16.56 0.10 9.67
C TRP A 44 16.50 1.26 8.67
N PRO A 45 17.00 2.46 9.03
CA PRO A 45 16.88 3.66 8.17
C PRO A 45 17.50 3.54 6.78
N TRP A 46 18.50 2.68 6.61
CA TRP A 46 19.17 2.43 5.32
C TRP A 46 18.40 1.46 4.42
N GLN A 47 17.36 0.80 4.92
CA GLN A 47 16.54 -0.10 4.14
C GLN A 47 15.53 0.67 3.28
N ARG A 48 15.05 0.01 2.22
CA ARG A 48 13.93 0.53 1.43
C ARG A 48 12.64 0.31 2.20
N LEU A 49 12.13 1.38 2.78
CA LEU A 49 10.88 1.40 3.55
C LEU A 49 9.83 2.28 2.87
N ASP A 50 8.59 1.81 2.92
CA ASP A 50 7.41 2.50 2.43
C ASP A 50 6.48 2.84 3.60
N ALA A 51 5.76 3.96 3.50
CA ALA A 51 4.73 4.31 4.47
C ALA A 51 3.44 3.52 4.17
N GLY A 52 3.08 2.64 5.10
CA GLY A 52 1.90 1.79 5.05
C GLY A 52 0.70 2.41 5.76
N HIS A 53 -0.50 1.95 5.40
CA HIS A 53 -1.77 2.38 5.99
C HIS A 53 -2.39 1.21 6.75
N SER A 54 -2.90 1.42 7.97
CA SER A 54 -3.75 0.40 8.63
C SER A 54 -5.10 0.29 8.00
N VAL A 55 -5.68 1.43 7.67
CA VAL A 55 -6.91 1.52 6.89
C VAL A 55 -6.50 1.75 5.43
N PRO A 56 -6.95 0.95 4.46
CA PRO A 56 -6.66 1.18 3.05
C PRO A 56 -6.91 2.65 2.67
N ALA A 57 -6.00 3.25 1.92
CA ALA A 57 -6.15 4.63 1.44
C ALA A 57 -7.49 4.87 0.70
N SER A 58 -8.02 3.83 0.03
CA SER A 58 -9.34 3.87 -0.63
C SER A 58 -10.54 3.99 0.33
N MET A 59 -10.32 3.89 1.64
CA MET A 59 -11.31 4.06 2.70
C MET A 59 -10.97 5.26 3.62
N GLY A 60 -10.07 6.16 3.19
CA GLY A 60 -9.70 7.36 3.95
C GLY A 60 -8.63 7.14 5.04
N GLY A 61 -7.91 6.02 5.00
CA GLY A 61 -6.84 5.76 5.96
C GLY A 61 -5.59 6.59 5.73
N VAL A 62 -5.02 7.11 6.81
CA VAL A 62 -3.75 7.86 6.82
C VAL A 62 -2.57 6.89 6.95
N ALA A 63 -1.44 7.23 6.35
CA ALA A 63 -0.21 6.45 6.54
C ALA A 63 0.32 6.73 7.95
N GLU A 64 0.62 5.68 8.71
CA GLU A 64 0.95 5.83 10.14
C GLU A 64 2.11 4.95 10.59
N ARG A 65 2.67 4.15 9.66
CA ARG A 65 3.74 3.20 9.98
C ARG A 65 4.63 2.92 8.79
N LEU A 66 5.88 2.57 9.09
CA LEU A 66 6.81 2.05 8.09
C LEU A 66 6.63 0.55 7.92
N GLU A 67 6.79 0.11 6.68
CA GLU A 67 6.86 -1.29 6.30
C GLU A 67 8.04 -1.50 5.36
N HIS A 68 8.64 -2.70 5.36
CA HIS A 68 9.58 -3.06 4.30
C HIS A 68 8.89 -2.93 2.95
N ALA A 69 9.55 -2.28 1.98
CA ALA A 69 8.96 -2.03 0.68
C ALA A 69 8.53 -3.31 -0.05
N SER A 70 9.24 -4.43 0.15
CA SER A 70 8.83 -5.74 -0.35
C SER A 70 7.52 -6.21 0.30
N CYS A 71 7.41 -6.11 1.63
CA CYS A 71 6.24 -6.52 2.38
C CYS A 71 4.99 -5.70 1.98
N ASN A 72 5.14 -4.37 1.92
CA ASN A 72 4.09 -3.45 1.53
C ASN A 72 3.58 -3.75 0.10
N ARG A 73 4.50 -3.84 -0.87
CA ARG A 73 4.14 -4.13 -2.27
C ARG A 73 3.50 -5.51 -2.44
N SER A 74 4.00 -6.54 -1.75
CA SER A 74 3.38 -7.86 -1.76
C SER A 74 1.97 -7.85 -1.18
N ALA A 75 1.71 -7.12 -0.10
CA ALA A 75 0.37 -6.96 0.47
C ALA A 75 -0.59 -6.25 -0.51
N GLY A 76 -0.11 -5.19 -1.18
CA GLY A 76 -0.85 -4.49 -2.22
C GLY A 76 -1.21 -5.40 -3.40
N ALA A 77 -0.24 -6.20 -3.88
CA ALA A 77 -0.44 -7.16 -4.97
C ALA A 77 -1.49 -8.23 -4.62
N ARG A 78 -1.43 -8.82 -3.41
CA ARG A 78 -2.44 -9.79 -2.94
C ARG A 78 -3.84 -9.18 -2.91
N THR A 79 -3.96 -7.93 -2.43
CA THR A 79 -5.24 -7.22 -2.38
C THR A 79 -5.81 -6.97 -3.77
N ARG A 80 -4.96 -6.52 -4.71
CA ARG A 80 -5.35 -6.33 -6.12
C ARG A 80 -5.82 -7.65 -6.74
N ASN A 81 -5.08 -8.73 -6.55
CA ASN A 81 -5.41 -10.03 -7.10
C ASN A 81 -6.74 -10.57 -6.55
N ARG A 82 -6.99 -10.42 -5.24
CA ARG A 82 -8.28 -10.77 -4.63
C ARG A 82 -9.43 -9.97 -5.23
N ARG A 83 -9.27 -8.65 -5.39
CA ARG A 83 -10.30 -7.81 -6.03
C ARG A 83 -10.55 -8.21 -7.49
N ALA A 84 -9.50 -8.55 -8.23
CA ALA A 84 -9.63 -9.03 -9.61
C ALA A 84 -10.37 -10.37 -9.68
N ALA A 85 -10.08 -11.31 -8.78
CA ALA A 85 -10.77 -12.59 -8.70
C ALA A 85 -12.28 -12.43 -8.40
N VAL A 86 -12.63 -11.57 -7.43
CA VAL A 86 -14.04 -11.26 -7.11
C VAL A 86 -14.76 -10.65 -8.31
N ARG A 87 -14.12 -9.70 -9.00
CA ARG A 87 -14.70 -9.10 -10.22
C ARG A 87 -14.91 -10.12 -11.32
N ARG A 88 -13.95 -11.04 -11.54
CA ARG A 88 -14.09 -12.12 -12.53
C ARG A 88 -15.23 -13.05 -12.19
N ALA A 89 -15.33 -13.50 -10.93
CA ALA A 89 -16.42 -14.36 -10.47
C ALA A 89 -17.80 -13.69 -10.65
N ALA A 90 -17.91 -12.39 -10.37
CA ALA A 90 -19.13 -11.62 -10.60
C ALA A 90 -19.45 -11.40 -12.11
N SER A 91 -18.46 -11.55 -12.99
CA SER A 91 -18.60 -11.33 -14.44
C SER A 91 -18.80 -12.63 -15.22
N THR A 92 -18.67 -13.81 -14.60
CA THR A 92 -18.96 -15.09 -15.24
C THR A 92 -20.48 -15.22 -15.39
N PRO A 93 -21.03 -15.16 -16.61
CA PRO A 93 -22.46 -15.40 -16.80
C PRO A 93 -22.77 -16.86 -16.41
N PRO A 94 -23.96 -17.14 -15.84
CA PRO A 94 -24.34 -18.52 -15.54
C PRO A 94 -24.23 -19.35 -16.81
N SER A 95 -23.63 -20.55 -16.71
CA SER A 95 -23.61 -21.51 -17.80
C SER A 95 -25.06 -21.71 -18.27
N ARG A 96 -25.34 -21.39 -19.53
CA ARG A 96 -26.63 -21.71 -20.12
C ARG A 96 -26.57 -23.19 -20.46
N ASP A 97 -27.29 -23.99 -19.68
CA ASP A 97 -27.54 -25.39 -20.00
C ASP A 97 -28.51 -25.40 -21.19
N TRP A 98 -28.06 -25.90 -22.34
CA TRP A 98 -28.90 -26.32 -23.46
C TRP A 98 -28.62 -27.78 -23.76
#